data_AF-A0A534CH61-F1
#
_entry.id   AF-A0A534CH61-F1
#
_cell.length_a   1.000
_cell.length_b   1.000
_cell.length_c   1.000
_cell.angle_alpha   90.00
_cell.angle_beta   90.00
_cell.angle_gamma   90.00
#
_symmetry.space_group_name_H-M   'P 1'
#
loop_
_entity.id
_entity.type
_entity.pdbx_description
1 polymer ?
#
loop_
_entity_poly.entity_id
_entity_poly.type
_entity_poly.pdbx_seq_one_letter_code
_entity_poly.pdbx_strand_id
1 'polypeptide(L)' 'GFQWYCERCGQRLYEEFFALTDIEKQFPPVFDCFFSSLDKRSCSRCGAVMERS' A
#
# COMPACT_ATOMS: atom_id res chain seq x y z
N GLY A 1 -3.65 -9.95 -5.01
CA GLY A 1 -3.25 -8.54 -5.21
C GLY A 1 -3.55 -7.76 -3.96
N PHE A 2 -2.88 -6.63 -3.77
CA PHE A 2 -3.10 -5.72 -2.64
C PHE A 2 -3.54 -4.35 -3.13
N GLN A 3 -4.35 -3.69 -2.32
CA GLN A 3 -4.79 -2.33 -2.54
C GLN A 3 -4.75 -1.60 -1.20
N TRP A 4 -4.20 -0.39 -1.20
CA TRP A 4 -4.20 0.50 -0.05
C TRP A 4 -5.01 1.74 -0.37
N TYR A 5 -5.72 2.19 0.65
CA TYR A 5 -6.62 3.33 0.56
C TYR A 5 -6.27 4.34 1.63
N CYS A 6 -6.39 5.62 1.29
CA CYS A 6 -6.16 6.71 2.22
C CYS A 6 -7.26 6.73 3.29
N GLU A 7 -6.87 6.68 4.56
CA GLU A 7 -7.80 6.66 5.70
C GLU A 7 -8.62 7.95 5.84
N ARG A 8 -8.14 9.07 5.30
CA ARG A 8 -8.87 10.35 5.37
C ARG A 8 -9.92 10.55 4.29
N CYS A 9 -9.70 10.03 3.09
CA CYS A 9 -10.53 10.37 1.92
C CYS A 9 -10.93 9.18 1.05
N GLY A 10 -10.45 7.97 1.37
CA GLY A 10 -10.73 6.76 0.61
C GLY A 10 -10.05 6.69 -0.76
N GLN A 11 -9.17 7.65 -1.11
CA GLN A 11 -8.40 7.62 -2.35
C GLN A 11 -7.50 6.39 -2.37
N ARG A 12 -7.49 5.63 -3.48
CA ARG A 12 -6.53 4.55 -3.69
C ARG A 12 -5.11 5.10 -3.74
N LEU A 13 -4.26 4.64 -2.82
CA LEU A 13 -2.86 5.03 -2.72
C LEU A 13 -1.97 4.17 -3.63
N TYR A 14 -2.12 2.87 -3.50
CA TYR A 14 -1.30 1.91 -4.23
C TYR A 14 -2.11 0.64 -4.50
N GLU A 15 -1.84 0.01 -5.64
CA GLU A 15 -2.46 -1.23 -6.08
C GLU A 15 -1.42 -2.08 -6.79
N GLU A 16 -1.43 -3.37 -6.47
CA GLU A 16 -0.54 -4.33 -7.11
C GLU A 16 -1.24 -5.68 -7.26
N PHE A 17 -1.27 -6.19 -8.50
CA PHE A 17 -1.80 -7.51 -8.79
C PHE A 17 -0.67 -8.46 -9.14
N PHE A 18 -0.72 -9.63 -8.53
CA PHE A 18 0.22 -10.72 -8.76
C PHE A 18 -0.54 -12.05 -8.69
N ALA A 19 -0.02 -13.06 -9.38
CA ALA A 19 -0.51 -14.41 -9.26
C ALA A 19 -0.19 -14.95 -7.86
N LEU A 20 -1.23 -15.31 -7.12
CA LEU A 20 -1.06 -15.84 -5.78
C LEU A 20 -0.58 -17.28 -5.86
N THR A 21 0.65 -17.50 -5.40
CA THR A 21 1.29 -18.82 -5.36
C THR A 21 1.62 -19.23 -3.93
N ASP A 22 2.00 -18.28 -3.07
CA ASP A 22 2.39 -18.54 -1.68
C ASP A 22 2.16 -17.25 -0.84
N ILE A 23 1.12 -17.26 -0.01
CA ILE A 23 0.74 -16.09 0.81
C ILE A 23 1.83 -15.70 1.81
N GLU A 24 2.51 -16.67 2.43
CA GLU A 24 3.48 -16.40 3.49
C GLU A 24 4.76 -15.76 2.94
N LYS A 25 5.17 -16.16 1.74
CA LYS A 25 6.35 -15.57 1.08
C LYS A 25 6.02 -14.29 0.32
N GLN A 26 4.84 -14.17 -0.27
CA GLN A 26 4.50 -13.04 -1.14
C GLN A 26 3.97 -11.82 -0.37
N PHE A 27 3.36 -12.00 0.80
CA PHE A 27 2.78 -10.89 1.55
C PHE A 27 3.83 -9.98 2.21
N PRO A 28 4.83 -10.49 2.95
CA PRO A 28 5.84 -9.66 3.60
C PRO A 28 6.56 -8.67 2.68
N PRO A 29 7.11 -9.09 1.51
CA PRO A 29 7.83 -8.16 0.65
C PRO A 29 6.92 -7.09 0.03
N VAL A 30 5.65 -7.41 -0.21
CA VAL A 30 4.68 -6.45 -0.75
C VAL A 30 4.34 -5.39 0.30
N PHE A 31 4.16 -5.79 1.57
CA PHE A 31 4.02 -4.84 2.67
C PHE A 31 5.27 -3.97 2.84
N ASP A 32 6.47 -4.57 2.86
CA ASP A 32 7.72 -3.81 2.99
C ASP A 32 7.93 -2.82 1.84
N CYS A 33 7.61 -3.22 0.60
CA CYS A 33 7.69 -2.33 -0.56
C CYS A 33 6.72 -1.14 -0.46
N PHE A 34 5.53 -1.35 0.12
CA PHE A 34 4.57 -0.29 0.38
C PHE A 34 5.02 0.61 1.53
N PHE A 35 5.40 0.05 2.69
CA PHE A 35 5.77 0.81 3.87
C PHE A 35 7.12 1.53 3.76
N SER A 36 8.05 1.03 2.95
CA SER A 36 9.33 1.69 2.69
C SER A 36 9.22 2.91 1.77
N SER A 37 8.17 3.02 0.96
CA SER A 37 7.99 4.14 0.04
C SER A 37 7.09 5.22 0.64
N LEU A 38 7.63 6.43 0.79
CA LEU A 38 6.87 7.60 1.21
C LEU A 38 5.84 8.01 0.14
N ASP A 39 6.20 7.96 -1.14
CA ASP A 39 5.30 8.28 -2.24
C ASP A 39 4.09 7.34 -2.28
N LYS A 40 4.29 6.02 -2.13
CA LYS A 40 3.17 5.05 -2.10
C LYS A 40 2.24 5.26 -0.92
N ARG A 41 2.73 5.81 0.18
CA ARG A 41 1.94 6.12 1.38
C ARG A 41 1.34 7.53 1.34
N SER A 42 1.75 8.37 0.40
CA SER A 42 1.31 9.75 0.32
C SER A 42 0.09 9.88 -0.58
N CYS A 43 -1.00 10.40 -0.04
CA CYS A 43 -2.22 10.63 -0.81
C CYS A 43 -2.05 11.84 -1.73
N SER A 44 -2.13 11.63 -3.03
CA SER A 44 -2.10 12.71 -4.03
C SER A 44 -3.30 13.66 -3.97
N ARG A 45 -4.43 13.22 -3.36
CA ARG A 45 -5.66 14.03 -3.28
C ARG A 45 -5.72 14.95 -2.07
N CYS A 46 -5.34 14.48 -0.89
CA CYS A 46 -5.45 15.25 0.35
C CYS A 46 -4.11 15.55 1.02
N GLY A 47 -3.00 15.04 0.50
CA GLY A 47 -1.66 15.20 1.08
C GLY A 47 -1.42 14.39 2.35
N ALA A 48 -2.40 13.60 2.81
CA ALA A 48 -2.24 12.76 3.99
C ALA A 48 -1.28 11.60 3.70
N VAL A 49 -0.34 11.37 4.61
CA VAL A 49 0.59 10.24 4.55
C VAL A 49 0.07 9.14 5.47
N MET A 50 -0.03 7.91 4.96
CA MET A 50 -0.38 6.75 5.77
C MET A 50 0.75 6.45 6.76
N GLU A 51 0.41 6.50 8.05
CA GLU A 51 1.32 6.15 9.14
C GLU A 51 1.38 4.63 9.31
N ARG A 52 2.57 4.11 9.66
CA ARG A 52 2.72 2.69 10.00
C ARG A 52 2.44 2.56 11.49
N SER A 53 1.21 2.21 11.85
CA SER A 53 0.81 1.87 13.22
C SER A 53 1.29 0.50 13.64
#